data_AF-D6ZAA7-F1
#
_entry.id   AF-D6ZAA7-F1
#
_cell.length_a   1.000
_cell.length_b   1.000
_cell.length_c   1.000
_cell.angle_alpha   90.00
_cell.angle_beta   90.00
_cell.angle_gamma   90.00
#
_symmetry.space_group_name_H-M   'P 1'
#
loop_
_entity.id
_entity.type
_entity.pdbx_description
1 polymer ?
#
loop_
_entity_poly.entity_id
_entity_poly.type
_entity_poly.pdbx_seq_one_letter_code
_entity_poly.pdbx_strand_id
1 'polypeptide(L)'
;MGSEMSTDEAVRGDGGGVPRRSWWGRVWKRVLIVLLVLAVCCGGGCLALRKAVDSLDPNPKHMTKEQAEAFEERYWNKSTLEQEGQKLEALLARTGDEIAALVPGLTWSWKDDMSRTGCPGDPAADTWVGRFWARKVVFDGPIPPGVWPQAVEVVRRAAASYGATEYQNFIDKPDNHDSNFYSPEGARIGLTSAVAAVLVGVTPCRLPERYFTERHLPVPGAK
;
A
#
# COMPACT_ATOMS: atom_id res chain seq x y z
N MET A 1 17.94 113.43 18.02
CA MET A 1 18.04 114.55 17.07
C MET A 1 18.26 113.93 15.70
N GLY A 2 17.45 114.30 14.69
CA GLY A 2 17.33 113.57 13.40
C GLY A 2 16.52 112.27 13.57
N SER A 3 15.36 112.00 12.95
CA SER A 3 14.70 112.42 11.69
C SER A 3 15.15 111.67 10.43
N GLU A 4 14.19 111.47 9.51
CA GLU A 4 14.19 110.70 8.23
C GLU A 4 13.77 109.22 8.39
N MET A 5 12.58 108.72 8.00
CA MET A 5 11.48 109.11 7.07
C MET A 5 11.67 108.76 5.58
N SER A 6 10.77 107.91 5.05
CA SER A 6 10.50 107.62 3.62
C SER A 6 11.65 106.89 2.85
N THR A 7 11.49 106.08 1.78
CA THR A 7 10.36 105.53 0.96
C THR A 7 10.95 104.42 0.03
N ASP A 8 10.25 103.53 -0.69
CA ASP A 8 8.82 103.23 -0.88
C ASP A 8 8.57 101.77 -1.37
N GLU A 9 7.31 101.45 -1.70
CA GLU A 9 6.78 100.54 -2.73
C GLU A 9 7.02 99.01 -2.71
N ALA A 10 5.87 98.34 -2.57
CA ALA A 10 5.55 96.95 -2.80
C ALA A 10 5.97 96.32 -4.15
N VAL A 11 6.25 95.01 -4.10
CA VAL A 11 5.92 94.08 -5.20
C VAL A 11 5.18 92.86 -4.62
N ARG A 12 3.98 92.57 -5.14
CA ARG A 12 3.28 91.29 -4.91
C ARG A 12 3.92 90.20 -5.76
N GLY A 13 4.40 89.13 -5.12
CA GLY A 13 4.81 87.88 -5.78
C GLY A 13 3.99 86.70 -5.26
N ASP A 14 2.92 86.35 -5.96
CA ASP A 14 2.20 85.09 -5.76
C ASP A 14 2.99 83.94 -6.40
N GLY A 15 3.04 82.75 -5.78
CA GLY A 15 4.00 81.74 -6.22
C GLY A 15 4.15 80.45 -5.42
N GLY A 16 3.08 79.66 -5.31
CA GLY A 16 3.17 78.19 -5.34
C GLY A 16 3.85 77.47 -4.16
N GLY A 17 3.03 76.99 -3.22
CA GLY A 17 3.47 75.96 -2.27
C GLY A 17 3.88 74.67 -2.98
N VAL A 18 5.13 74.24 -2.81
CA VAL A 18 5.64 72.98 -3.38
C VAL A 18 4.97 71.79 -2.67
N PRO A 19 4.21 70.93 -3.38
CA PRO A 19 3.61 69.76 -2.75
C PRO A 19 4.71 68.73 -2.42
N ARG A 20 4.86 68.36 -1.15
CA ARG A 20 5.69 67.21 -0.70
C ARG A 20 5.06 65.88 -1.16
N ARG A 21 5.05 65.65 -2.47
CA ARG A 21 4.40 64.51 -3.14
C ARG A 21 5.18 63.21 -2.93
N SER A 22 4.96 62.60 -1.76
CA SER A 22 5.12 61.18 -1.44
C SER A 22 6.39 60.48 -1.96
N TRP A 23 7.57 61.00 -1.60
CA TRP A 23 8.82 60.20 -1.65
C TRP A 23 8.65 58.86 -0.90
N TRP A 24 8.07 58.92 0.31
CA TRP A 24 7.68 57.75 1.10
C TRP A 24 6.75 56.78 0.37
N GLY A 25 5.79 57.28 -0.41
CA GLY A 25 4.88 56.43 -1.21
C GLY A 25 5.59 55.70 -2.35
N ARG A 26 6.66 56.27 -2.91
CA ARG A 26 7.51 55.59 -3.92
C ARG A 26 8.41 54.54 -3.27
N VAL A 27 8.94 54.81 -2.06
CA VAL A 27 9.71 53.82 -1.29
C VAL A 27 8.84 52.64 -0.88
N TRP A 28 7.66 52.88 -0.30
CA TRP A 28 6.72 51.81 0.08
C TRP A 28 6.25 50.96 -1.09
N LYS A 29 5.96 51.56 -2.26
CA LYS A 29 5.64 50.80 -3.48
C LYS A 29 6.80 49.89 -3.90
N ARG A 30 8.05 50.36 -3.82
CA ARG A 30 9.23 49.53 -4.14
C ARG A 30 9.42 48.39 -3.15
N VAL A 31 9.23 48.63 -1.85
CA VAL A 31 9.29 47.58 -0.82
C VAL A 31 8.20 46.52 -1.04
N LEU A 32 6.95 46.92 -1.32
CA LEU A 32 5.86 45.99 -1.63
C LEU A 32 6.13 45.16 -2.89
N ILE A 33 6.68 45.77 -3.95
CA ILE A 33 7.08 45.04 -5.16
C ILE A 33 8.18 44.01 -4.85
N VAL A 34 9.22 44.40 -4.09
CA VAL A 34 10.31 43.50 -3.69
C VAL A 34 9.79 42.34 -2.83
N LEU A 35 8.89 42.60 -1.87
CA LEU A 35 8.27 41.57 -1.05
C LEU A 35 7.36 40.62 -1.85
N LEU A 36 6.59 41.14 -2.82
CA LEU A 36 5.81 40.31 -3.73
C LEU A 36 6.69 39.43 -4.62
N VAL A 37 7.78 39.98 -5.17
CA VAL A 37 8.74 39.21 -5.98
C VAL A 37 9.44 38.14 -5.12
N LEU A 38 9.85 38.46 -3.90
CA LEU A 38 10.40 37.47 -2.96
C LEU A 38 9.37 36.39 -2.58
N ALA A 39 8.12 36.75 -2.31
CA ALA A 39 7.06 35.79 -2.01
C ALA A 39 6.76 34.86 -3.20
N VAL A 40 6.79 35.37 -4.44
CA VAL A 40 6.61 34.57 -5.66
C VAL A 40 7.84 33.69 -5.93
N CYS A 41 9.06 34.22 -5.83
CA CYS A 41 10.29 33.44 -6.03
C CYS A 41 10.50 32.36 -4.97
N CYS A 42 10.32 32.67 -3.69
CA CYS A 42 10.50 31.71 -2.60
C CYS A 42 9.29 30.77 -2.44
N GLY A 43 8.07 31.30 -2.47
CA GLY A 43 6.85 30.50 -2.30
C GLY A 43 6.52 29.65 -3.54
N GLY A 44 6.43 30.30 -4.70
CA GLY A 44 6.15 29.62 -5.96
C GLY A 44 7.27 28.70 -6.41
N GLY A 45 8.54 29.14 -6.24
CA GLY A 45 9.72 28.34 -6.55
C GLY A 45 9.79 27.05 -5.73
N CYS A 46 9.63 27.10 -4.40
CA CYS A 46 9.66 25.89 -3.57
C CYS A 46 8.51 24.92 -3.87
N LEU A 47 7.31 25.41 -4.19
CA LEU A 47 6.16 24.55 -4.52
C LEU A 47 6.33 23.86 -5.88
N ALA A 48 6.86 24.57 -6.88
CA ALA A 48 7.17 24.01 -8.19
C ALA A 48 8.35 23.03 -8.12
N LEU A 49 9.42 23.38 -7.40
CA LEU A 49 10.59 22.51 -7.21
C LEU A 49 10.21 21.22 -6.48
N ARG A 50 9.36 21.30 -5.44
CA ARG A 50 8.90 20.12 -4.71
C ARG A 50 8.08 19.19 -5.61
N LYS A 51 7.12 19.72 -6.39
CA LYS A 51 6.38 18.92 -7.39
C LYS A 51 7.30 18.29 -8.44
N ALA A 52 8.35 19.01 -8.87
CA ALA A 52 9.34 18.48 -9.80
C ALA A 52 10.16 17.33 -9.17
N VAL A 53 10.61 17.47 -7.92
CA VAL A 53 11.33 16.42 -7.17
C VAL A 53 10.43 15.20 -6.92
N ASP A 54 9.18 15.41 -6.49
CA ASP A 54 8.19 14.35 -6.29
C ASP A 54 7.89 13.60 -7.62
N SER A 55 7.94 14.29 -8.76
CA SER A 55 7.80 13.68 -10.10
C SER A 55 9.07 13.00 -10.65
N LEU A 56 10.20 13.14 -9.94
CA LEU A 56 11.50 12.55 -10.31
C LEU A 56 11.84 11.30 -9.49
N ASP A 57 11.00 10.89 -8.53
CA ASP A 57 11.09 9.56 -7.92
C ASP A 57 10.54 8.51 -8.91
N PRO A 58 11.39 7.65 -9.50
CA PRO A 58 10.93 6.65 -10.46
C PRO A 58 10.19 5.48 -9.79
N ASN A 59 10.14 5.43 -8.45
CA ASN A 59 9.50 4.37 -7.69
C ASN A 59 8.87 4.96 -6.41
N PRO A 60 7.78 5.76 -6.53
CA PRO A 60 7.15 6.41 -5.39
C PRO A 60 6.77 5.35 -4.34
N LYS A 61 7.30 5.52 -3.13
CA LYS A 61 7.15 4.53 -2.06
C LYS A 61 5.71 4.34 -1.58
N HIS A 62 4.80 5.23 -1.92
CA HIS A 62 3.41 5.21 -1.51
C HIS A 62 2.48 5.50 -2.68
N MET A 63 1.32 4.85 -2.70
CA MET A 63 0.21 5.19 -3.58
C MET A 63 -0.36 6.59 -3.26
N THR A 64 -0.86 7.30 -4.27
CA THR A 64 -1.79 8.41 -4.00
C THR A 64 -3.11 7.85 -3.47
N LYS A 65 -3.93 8.72 -2.87
CA LYS A 65 -5.25 8.32 -2.37
C LYS A 65 -6.11 7.69 -3.47
N GLU A 66 -6.12 8.29 -4.66
CA GLU A 66 -6.88 7.85 -5.82
C GLU A 66 -6.37 6.50 -6.35
N GLN A 67 -5.06 6.27 -6.29
CA GLN A 67 -4.45 4.98 -6.63
C GLN A 67 -4.83 3.88 -5.63
N ALA A 68 -4.86 4.20 -4.32
CA ALA A 68 -5.28 3.27 -3.28
C ALA A 68 -6.78 2.93 -3.39
N GLU A 69 -7.65 3.92 -3.60
CA GLU A 69 -9.09 3.71 -3.81
C GLU A 69 -9.34 2.83 -5.05
N ALA A 70 -8.72 3.14 -6.20
CA ALA A 70 -8.79 2.32 -7.42
C ALA A 70 -8.13 0.94 -7.27
N PHE A 71 -7.26 0.74 -6.27
CA PHE A 71 -6.72 -0.57 -5.92
C PHE A 71 -7.76 -1.41 -5.16
N GLU A 72 -8.39 -0.82 -4.14
CA GLU A 72 -9.40 -1.46 -3.30
C GLU A 72 -10.68 -1.81 -4.07
N GLU A 73 -11.13 -0.95 -4.98
CA GLU A 73 -12.34 -1.15 -5.81
C GLU A 73 -12.37 -2.51 -6.52
N ARG A 74 -11.21 -3.02 -6.96
CA ARG A 74 -11.09 -4.32 -7.63
C ARG A 74 -11.48 -5.51 -6.76
N TYR A 75 -11.58 -5.31 -5.44
CA TYR A 75 -11.87 -6.34 -4.45
C TYR A 75 -13.25 -6.17 -3.77
N TRP A 76 -13.99 -5.08 -4.03
CA TRP A 76 -15.30 -4.84 -3.40
C TRP A 76 -16.32 -5.97 -3.60
N ASN A 77 -16.30 -6.62 -4.77
CA ASN A 77 -17.20 -7.73 -5.11
C ASN A 77 -16.59 -9.12 -4.86
N LYS A 78 -15.51 -9.21 -4.09
CA LYS A 78 -14.86 -10.47 -3.68
C LYS A 78 -15.26 -10.79 -2.24
N SER A 79 -15.08 -12.05 -1.83
CA SER A 79 -15.23 -12.49 -0.43
C SER A 79 -14.36 -11.67 0.54
N THR A 80 -14.69 -11.67 1.84
CA THR A 80 -13.81 -11.03 2.84
C THR A 80 -12.54 -11.85 3.07
N LEU A 81 -11.50 -11.17 3.56
CA LEU A 81 -10.23 -11.81 3.95
C LEU A 81 -10.45 -12.91 5.01
N GLU A 82 -11.34 -12.66 5.96
CA GLU A 82 -11.73 -13.57 7.04
C GLU A 82 -12.46 -14.81 6.50
N GLN A 83 -13.37 -14.64 5.53
CA GLN A 83 -14.04 -15.76 4.84
C GLN A 83 -13.03 -16.63 4.06
N GLU A 84 -12.06 -16.02 3.38
CA GLU A 84 -11.03 -16.78 2.66
C GLU A 84 -10.08 -17.51 3.63
N GLY A 85 -9.74 -16.91 4.77
CA GLY A 85 -8.96 -17.58 5.82
C GLY A 85 -9.63 -18.86 6.32
N GLN A 86 -10.94 -18.80 6.61
CA GLN A 86 -11.73 -19.96 7.04
C GLN A 86 -11.81 -21.05 5.95
N LYS A 87 -12.08 -20.66 4.69
CA LYS A 87 -12.13 -21.60 3.56
C LYS A 87 -10.80 -22.30 3.34
N LEU A 88 -9.70 -21.55 3.41
CA LEU A 88 -8.36 -22.06 3.21
C LEU A 88 -7.98 -23.05 4.32
N GLU A 89 -8.18 -22.72 5.60
CA GLU A 89 -7.87 -23.69 6.67
C GLU A 89 -8.73 -24.95 6.59
N ALA A 90 -10.02 -24.83 6.26
CA ALA A 90 -10.87 -26.00 6.04
C ALA A 90 -10.41 -26.85 4.85
N LEU A 91 -9.85 -26.24 3.80
CA LEU A 91 -9.23 -26.94 2.68
C LEU A 91 -7.93 -27.64 3.09
N LEU A 92 -7.01 -26.92 3.75
CA LEU A 92 -5.73 -27.45 4.22
C LEU A 92 -5.92 -28.63 5.17
N ALA A 93 -6.91 -28.59 6.07
CA ALA A 93 -7.24 -29.71 6.95
C ALA A 93 -7.58 -30.98 6.15
N ARG A 94 -8.52 -30.90 5.21
CA ARG A 94 -8.92 -32.04 4.36
C ARG A 94 -7.78 -32.54 3.50
N THR A 95 -6.95 -31.64 2.97
CA THR A 95 -5.72 -32.00 2.24
C THR A 95 -4.70 -32.69 3.15
N GLY A 96 -4.59 -32.28 4.42
CA GLY A 96 -3.82 -32.96 5.46
C GLY A 96 -4.31 -34.38 5.70
N ASP A 97 -5.63 -34.56 5.87
CA ASP A 97 -6.26 -35.87 6.05
C ASP A 97 -6.04 -36.80 4.84
N GLU A 98 -6.22 -36.28 3.61
CA GLU A 98 -5.96 -37.03 2.37
C GLU A 98 -4.49 -37.47 2.24
N ILE A 99 -3.53 -36.63 2.64
CA ILE A 99 -2.09 -36.98 2.61
C ILE A 99 -1.74 -37.97 3.72
N ALA A 100 -2.25 -37.77 4.93
CA ALA A 100 -2.03 -38.67 6.07
C ALA A 100 -2.51 -40.10 5.75
N ALA A 101 -3.66 -40.23 5.05
CA ALA A 101 -4.18 -41.51 4.60
C ALA A 101 -3.26 -42.28 3.61
N LEU A 102 -2.28 -41.62 2.97
CA LEU A 102 -1.32 -42.28 2.07
C LEU A 102 -0.20 -43.03 2.80
N VAL A 103 0.03 -42.74 4.09
CA VAL A 103 1.19 -43.26 4.84
C VAL A 103 0.71 -43.85 6.19
N PRO A 104 0.76 -45.18 6.37
CA PRO A 104 0.29 -45.81 7.61
C PRO A 104 0.94 -45.24 8.87
N GLY A 105 0.11 -44.70 9.76
CA GLY A 105 0.55 -44.11 11.04
C GLY A 105 1.01 -42.66 10.98
N LEU A 106 1.03 -42.02 9.79
CA LEU A 106 1.29 -40.59 9.67
C LEU A 106 0.11 -39.78 10.19
N THR A 107 0.36 -38.78 11.01
CA THR A 107 -0.65 -37.82 11.47
C THR A 107 -0.20 -36.38 11.22
N TRP A 108 -1.06 -35.41 11.50
CA TRP A 108 -0.72 -33.99 11.34
C TRP A 108 -1.30 -33.14 12.46
N SER A 109 -0.70 -31.96 12.66
CA SER A 109 -1.13 -30.97 13.64
C SER A 109 -1.05 -29.56 13.06
N TRP A 110 -1.82 -28.63 13.64
CA TRP A 110 -1.72 -27.21 13.32
C TRP A 110 -0.49 -26.58 13.97
N LYS A 111 0.22 -25.74 13.23
CA LYS A 111 1.35 -24.95 13.72
C LYS A 111 1.26 -23.49 13.27
N ASP A 112 1.84 -22.61 14.09
CA ASP A 112 1.80 -21.15 13.99
C ASP A 112 0.37 -20.59 14.11
N ASP A 113 0.24 -19.27 14.18
CA ASP A 113 -1.05 -18.56 14.13
C ASP A 113 -1.33 -18.02 12.73
N MET A 114 -2.61 -17.87 12.39
CA MET A 114 -3.02 -17.20 11.16
C MET A 114 -2.56 -15.73 11.22
N SER A 115 -1.81 -15.28 10.21
CA SER A 115 -1.14 -13.98 10.24
C SER A 115 -1.38 -13.18 8.96
N ARG A 116 -1.70 -11.89 9.11
CA ARG A 116 -1.96 -10.98 7.98
C ARG A 116 -0.64 -10.53 7.35
N THR A 117 -0.62 -10.49 6.02
CA THR A 117 0.49 -9.94 5.24
C THR A 117 -0.03 -9.10 4.07
N GLY A 118 0.87 -8.29 3.48
CA GLY A 118 0.58 -7.44 2.33
C GLY A 118 0.40 -8.23 1.02
N CYS A 119 -0.17 -7.55 0.04
CA CYS A 119 -0.50 -8.12 -1.27
C CYS A 119 0.53 -7.73 -2.34
N PRO A 120 0.80 -8.60 -3.34
CA PRO A 120 1.55 -8.20 -4.52
C PRO A 120 0.91 -6.97 -5.18
N GLY A 121 1.72 -5.96 -5.49
CA GLY A 121 1.23 -4.68 -6.04
C GLY A 121 0.84 -3.64 -5.00
N ASP A 122 0.81 -3.97 -3.69
CA ASP A 122 0.73 -2.99 -2.59
C ASP A 122 2.03 -3.06 -1.75
N PRO A 123 3.12 -2.42 -2.22
CA PRO A 123 4.45 -2.58 -1.64
C PRO A 123 4.63 -1.88 -0.28
N ALA A 124 3.79 -0.91 0.06
CA ALA A 124 3.89 -0.13 1.29
C ALA A 124 2.68 -0.28 2.24
N ALA A 125 1.75 -1.19 1.92
CA ALA A 125 0.51 -1.41 2.67
C ALA A 125 -0.35 -0.12 2.76
N ASP A 126 -0.44 0.61 1.65
CA ASP A 126 -1.24 1.83 1.53
C ASP A 126 -2.75 1.54 1.45
N THR A 127 -3.11 0.27 1.21
CA THR A 127 -4.50 -0.17 1.02
C THR A 127 -5.00 -1.05 2.18
N TRP A 128 -6.31 -1.19 2.29
CA TRP A 128 -6.93 -2.14 3.20
C TRP A 128 -6.88 -3.58 2.69
N VAL A 129 -6.41 -3.82 1.46
CA VAL A 129 -6.30 -5.18 0.90
C VAL A 129 -5.20 -5.95 1.64
N GLY A 130 -5.41 -7.25 1.82
CA GLY A 130 -4.41 -8.11 2.43
C GLY A 130 -4.68 -9.58 2.11
N ARG A 131 -3.80 -10.43 2.62
CA ARG A 131 -3.93 -11.89 2.59
C ARG A 131 -3.49 -12.48 3.91
N PHE A 132 -3.99 -13.65 4.26
CA PHE A 132 -3.54 -14.41 5.42
C PHE A 132 -2.56 -15.49 4.99
N TRP A 133 -1.44 -15.59 5.70
CA TRP A 133 -0.80 -16.89 5.90
C TRP A 133 -1.70 -17.69 6.83
N ALA A 134 -2.22 -18.81 6.35
CA ALA A 134 -2.97 -19.75 7.17
C ALA A 134 -2.03 -20.42 8.19
N ARG A 135 -2.61 -21.01 9.25
CA ARG A 135 -1.87 -21.96 10.08
C ARG A 135 -1.36 -23.10 9.21
N LYS A 136 -0.19 -23.63 9.55
CA LYS A 136 0.47 -24.69 8.78
C LYS A 136 -0.03 -26.05 9.25
N VAL A 137 -0.26 -26.95 8.31
CA VAL A 137 -0.46 -28.38 8.59
C VAL A 137 0.93 -29.02 8.58
N VAL A 138 1.38 -29.48 9.75
CA VAL A 138 2.69 -30.11 9.94
C VAL A 138 2.48 -31.59 10.23
N PHE A 139 3.05 -32.45 9.40
CA PHE A 139 3.01 -33.90 9.60
C PHE A 139 4.03 -34.33 10.66
N ASP A 140 3.71 -35.38 11.41
CA ASP A 140 4.54 -35.91 12.50
C ASP A 140 5.74 -36.76 12.01
N GLY A 141 5.76 -37.12 10.72
CA GLY A 141 6.83 -37.85 10.07
C GLY A 141 7.09 -37.43 8.62
N PRO A 142 8.12 -38.01 7.98
CA PRO A 142 8.40 -37.79 6.57
C PRO A 142 7.40 -38.53 5.67
N ILE A 143 7.03 -37.92 4.54
CA ILE A 143 6.32 -38.61 3.46
C ILE A 143 7.35 -39.43 2.68
N PRO A 144 7.19 -40.76 2.51
CA PRO A 144 8.18 -41.58 1.81
C PRO A 144 8.36 -41.14 0.34
N PRO A 145 9.59 -41.22 -0.24
CA PRO A 145 9.85 -40.76 -1.60
C PRO A 145 8.94 -41.37 -2.68
N GLY A 146 8.54 -42.64 -2.53
CA GLY A 146 7.60 -43.30 -3.45
C GLY A 146 6.14 -42.82 -3.35
N VAL A 147 5.78 -42.17 -2.23
CA VAL A 147 4.45 -41.59 -1.97
C VAL A 147 4.42 -40.09 -2.30
N TRP A 148 5.57 -39.42 -2.28
CA TRP A 148 5.67 -37.97 -2.54
C TRP A 148 4.91 -37.48 -3.80
N PRO A 149 4.99 -38.13 -4.99
CA PRO A 149 4.23 -37.69 -6.16
C PRO A 149 2.70 -37.76 -5.97
N GLN A 150 2.22 -38.70 -5.16
CA GLN A 150 0.80 -38.86 -4.85
C GLN A 150 0.33 -37.76 -3.88
N ALA A 151 1.15 -37.42 -2.88
CA ALA A 151 0.89 -36.29 -1.98
C ALA A 151 0.87 -34.96 -2.75
N VAL A 152 1.80 -34.74 -3.69
CA VAL A 152 1.78 -33.54 -4.57
C VAL A 152 0.54 -33.49 -5.46
N GLU A 153 0.02 -34.63 -5.95
CA GLU A 153 -1.24 -34.67 -6.71
C GLU A 153 -2.47 -34.32 -5.85
N VAL A 154 -2.51 -34.79 -4.59
CA VAL A 154 -3.55 -34.36 -3.62
C VAL A 154 -3.52 -32.84 -3.43
N VAL A 155 -2.33 -32.25 -3.24
CA VAL A 155 -2.17 -30.80 -3.12
C VAL A 155 -2.52 -30.06 -4.41
N ARG A 156 -2.15 -30.59 -5.58
CA ARG A 156 -2.53 -30.04 -6.89
C ARG A 156 -4.04 -29.94 -7.05
N ARG A 157 -4.78 -30.99 -6.69
CA ARG A 157 -6.24 -31.05 -6.77
C ARG A 157 -6.89 -30.04 -5.81
N ALA A 158 -6.39 -29.96 -4.58
CA ALA A 158 -6.84 -28.98 -3.60
C ALA A 158 -6.58 -27.54 -4.07
N ALA A 159 -5.37 -27.25 -4.55
CA ALA A 159 -4.98 -25.95 -5.09
C ALA A 159 -5.83 -25.54 -6.30
N ALA A 160 -6.07 -26.45 -7.24
CA ALA A 160 -6.95 -26.21 -8.39
C ALA A 160 -8.39 -25.89 -7.96
N SER A 161 -8.92 -26.57 -6.92
CA SER A 161 -10.25 -26.25 -6.35
C SER A 161 -10.32 -24.84 -5.71
N TYR A 162 -9.16 -24.26 -5.40
CA TYR A 162 -8.99 -22.92 -4.83
C TYR A 162 -8.50 -21.89 -5.86
N GLY A 163 -8.51 -22.24 -7.16
CA GLY A 163 -8.06 -21.37 -8.25
C GLY A 163 -6.53 -21.18 -8.35
N ALA A 164 -5.74 -21.93 -7.57
CA ALA A 164 -4.29 -21.92 -7.62
C ALA A 164 -3.79 -23.05 -8.54
N THR A 165 -3.54 -22.73 -9.80
CA THR A 165 -3.21 -23.70 -10.87
C THR A 165 -1.82 -23.52 -11.47
N GLU A 166 -1.14 -22.41 -11.22
CA GLU A 166 0.23 -22.16 -11.69
C GLU A 166 1.21 -22.93 -10.83
N TYR A 167 1.84 -23.97 -11.39
CA TYR A 167 2.76 -24.85 -10.66
C TYR A 167 4.21 -24.36 -10.72
N GLN A 168 4.88 -24.33 -9.57
CA GLN A 168 6.31 -24.07 -9.46
C GLN A 168 6.96 -25.03 -8.45
N ASN A 169 8.06 -25.66 -8.87
CA ASN A 169 8.89 -26.51 -8.00
C ASN A 169 10.22 -25.79 -7.75
N PHE A 170 10.53 -25.43 -6.51
CA PHE A 170 11.76 -24.70 -6.17
C PHE A 170 12.91 -25.64 -5.78
N ILE A 171 12.59 -26.78 -5.18
CA ILE A 171 13.57 -27.77 -4.72
C ILE A 171 13.03 -29.15 -5.09
N ASP A 172 13.87 -29.94 -5.75
CA ASP A 172 13.61 -31.35 -6.00
C ASP A 172 14.89 -32.14 -5.73
N LYS A 173 15.04 -32.62 -4.50
CA LYS A 173 16.18 -33.39 -4.01
C LYS A 173 15.66 -34.51 -3.10
N PRO A 174 16.41 -35.61 -2.93
CA PRO A 174 16.10 -36.60 -1.90
C PRO A 174 15.85 -35.92 -0.55
N ASP A 175 14.72 -36.24 0.05
CA ASP A 175 14.23 -35.75 1.36
C ASP A 175 13.99 -34.22 1.45
N ASN A 176 14.17 -33.46 0.37
CA ASN A 176 13.93 -32.01 0.35
C ASN A 176 13.26 -31.59 -0.97
N HIS A 177 11.95 -31.42 -0.88
CA HIS A 177 11.08 -30.99 -1.97
C HIS A 177 10.36 -29.68 -1.60
N ASP A 178 9.99 -28.86 -2.59
CA ASP A 178 9.17 -27.65 -2.40
C ASP A 178 8.26 -27.38 -3.62
N SER A 179 7.09 -28.03 -3.61
CA SER A 179 6.08 -28.00 -4.67
C SER A 179 4.97 -27.00 -4.35
N ASN A 180 4.76 -26.00 -5.21
CA ASN A 180 3.84 -24.89 -4.96
C ASN A 180 2.89 -24.64 -6.12
N PHE A 181 1.71 -24.15 -5.78
CA PHE A 181 0.64 -23.81 -6.70
C PHE A 181 0.14 -22.40 -6.39
N TYR A 182 0.05 -21.55 -7.40
CA TYR A 182 -0.27 -20.12 -7.27
C TYR A 182 -1.53 -19.74 -8.05
N SER A 183 -2.23 -18.71 -7.59
CA SER A 183 -3.31 -18.06 -8.34
C SER A 183 -2.95 -16.64 -8.77
N PRO A 184 -3.50 -16.13 -9.89
CA PRO A 184 -3.38 -14.73 -10.28
C PRO A 184 -3.91 -13.72 -9.24
N GLU A 185 -4.76 -14.17 -8.31
CA GLU A 185 -5.27 -13.35 -7.21
C GLU A 185 -4.34 -13.36 -5.96
N GLY A 186 -3.15 -13.95 -6.06
CA GLY A 186 -2.10 -13.90 -5.03
C GLY A 186 -2.16 -15.01 -3.98
N ALA A 187 -3.01 -16.04 -4.19
CA ALA A 187 -3.07 -17.22 -3.34
C ALA A 187 -1.90 -18.17 -3.60
N ARG A 188 -1.56 -18.98 -2.59
CA ARG A 188 -0.56 -20.05 -2.67
C ARG A 188 -1.06 -21.26 -1.89
N ILE A 189 -0.91 -22.46 -2.42
CA ILE A 189 -0.93 -23.71 -1.63
C ILE A 189 0.31 -24.51 -2.02
N GLY A 190 1.00 -25.11 -1.06
CA GLY A 190 2.22 -25.86 -1.35
C GLY A 190 2.60 -26.89 -0.30
N LEU A 191 3.45 -27.83 -0.69
CA LEU A 191 3.97 -28.92 0.13
C LEU A 191 5.49 -28.88 0.10
N THR A 192 6.11 -28.78 1.28
CA THR A 192 7.58 -28.79 1.45
C THR A 192 8.01 -29.86 2.45
N SER A 193 9.23 -30.39 2.34
CA SER A 193 9.70 -31.53 3.16
C SER A 193 11.01 -31.35 3.91
N ALA A 194 11.60 -30.15 3.94
CA ALA A 194 13.01 -29.94 4.31
C ALA A 194 13.49 -30.48 5.69
N VAL A 195 12.57 -30.76 6.62
CA VAL A 195 12.84 -31.46 7.90
C VAL A 195 11.67 -32.38 8.26
N ALA A 196 10.45 -31.86 8.14
CA ALA A 196 9.19 -32.60 8.16
C ALA A 196 8.37 -32.18 6.95
N ALA A 197 7.38 -32.98 6.56
CA ALA A 197 6.40 -32.53 5.57
C ALA A 197 5.54 -31.40 6.18
N VAL A 198 5.36 -30.31 5.44
CA VAL A 198 4.53 -29.17 5.82
C VAL A 198 3.70 -28.74 4.63
N LEU A 199 2.39 -28.72 4.81
CA LEU A 199 1.43 -28.13 3.89
C LEU A 199 1.18 -26.68 4.32
N VAL A 200 1.44 -25.75 3.40
CA VAL A 200 1.33 -24.30 3.61
C VAL A 200 0.24 -23.70 2.73
N GLY A 201 -0.40 -22.63 3.22
CA GLY A 201 -1.41 -21.89 2.48
C GLY A 201 -1.32 -20.37 2.69
N VAL A 202 -1.58 -19.62 1.62
CA VAL A 202 -1.80 -18.18 1.63
C VAL A 202 -3.10 -17.88 0.88
N THR A 203 -3.98 -17.06 1.46
CA THR A 203 -5.25 -16.68 0.83
C THR A 203 -5.02 -15.83 -0.43
N PRO A 204 -6.01 -15.72 -1.32
CA PRO A 204 -6.07 -14.62 -2.26
C PRO A 204 -6.04 -13.26 -1.53
N CYS A 205 -5.68 -12.22 -2.29
CA CYS A 205 -5.83 -10.83 -1.86
C CYS A 205 -7.31 -10.44 -1.77
N ARG A 206 -7.72 -9.93 -0.60
CA ARG A 206 -9.09 -9.53 -0.27
C ARG A 206 -9.11 -8.31 0.65
N LEU A 207 -10.25 -7.63 0.69
CA LEU A 207 -10.55 -6.65 1.73
C LEU A 207 -11.06 -7.36 3.00
N PRO A 208 -10.67 -6.90 4.19
CA PRO A 208 -11.17 -7.45 5.45
C PRO A 208 -12.61 -7.00 5.70
N GLU A 209 -13.37 -7.79 6.45
CA GLU A 209 -14.77 -7.48 6.81
C GLU A 209 -14.93 -6.11 7.50
N ARG A 210 -13.94 -5.73 8.32
CA ARG A 210 -13.89 -4.39 8.95
C ARG A 210 -13.89 -3.23 7.93
N TYR A 211 -13.36 -3.43 6.72
CA TYR A 211 -13.38 -2.40 5.68
C TYR A 211 -14.81 -1.99 5.33
N PHE A 212 -15.67 -2.99 5.12
CA PHE A 212 -17.06 -2.81 4.70
C PHE A 212 -17.90 -2.27 5.86
N THR A 213 -17.76 -2.84 7.05
CA THR A 213 -18.56 -2.45 8.22
C THR A 213 -18.23 -1.03 8.70
N GLU A 214 -16.96 -0.63 8.76
CA GLU A 214 -16.56 0.76 9.09
C GLU A 214 -17.07 1.78 8.06
N ARG A 215 -17.24 1.37 6.79
CA ARG A 215 -17.73 2.22 5.68
C ARG A 215 -19.24 2.09 5.43
N HIS A 216 -19.97 1.33 6.25
CA HIS A 216 -21.40 1.06 6.08
C HIS A 216 -21.76 0.44 4.72
N LEU A 217 -20.84 -0.34 4.14
CA LEU A 217 -21.01 -1.06 2.88
C LEU A 217 -21.56 -2.47 3.14
N PRO A 218 -22.32 -3.07 2.20
CA PRO A 218 -22.72 -4.47 2.29
C PRO A 218 -21.49 -5.40 2.35
N VAL A 219 -21.47 -6.32 3.32
CA VAL A 219 -20.41 -7.33 3.45
C VAL A 219 -20.63 -8.43 2.39
N PRO A 220 -19.69 -8.67 1.46
CA PRO A 220 -19.85 -9.71 0.44
C PRO A 220 -20.00 -11.10 1.06
N GLY A 221 -21.01 -11.87 0.64
CA GLY A 221 -21.23 -13.24 1.10
C GLY A 221 -21.84 -13.39 2.50
N ALA A 222 -22.12 -12.29 3.21
CA ALA A 222 -22.96 -12.35 4.41
C ALA A 222 -24.39 -12.77 4.03
N LYS A 223 -24.95 -13.74 4.77
CA LYS A 223 -26.34 -14.19 4.71
C LYS A 223 -27.00 -13.99 6.07
#